data_AF-A0A914L8X6-F1
#
_entry.id   AF-A0A914L8X6-F1
#
_cell.length_a   1.000
_cell.length_b   1.000
_cell.length_c   1.000
_cell.angle_alpha   90.00
_cell.angle_beta   90.00
_cell.angle_gamma   90.00
#
_symmetry.space_group_name_H-M   'P 1'
#
loop_
_entity.id
_entity.type
_entity.pdbx_description
1 polymer ?
#
loop_
_entity_poly.entity_id
_entity_poly.type
_entity_poly.pdbx_seq_one_letter_code
_entity_poly.pdbx_strand_id
1 'polypeptide(L)'
;MLFCTLCLSYHKLEEQCYVQPIIPKHNKEYLLIVFDFECELISPTKNQEYWDQLQKDNPIESLPNDENYQLHHVNCVSALLMCYQCIVNDNWKNERTGFCKICGFDKPRMRTWTSADFSNPLREFLEWLINGLGNKRTGKTYAISHYGGRYDMHLLLGELIKHFGIEPKITRTGNKLYEVLIRKQRMRFPHISFRDSYNWTMLKLEQLPKALALEIDEGGKSFFPHGWNFNKNMDVRLKGLPDKQYYYPNSMAKERRKMFEKWYEENKNESFCLREQIVDYCEQDVRILAHALVKLQRLFFALATKPAKRDDVLVNSMTIASACIRHFCINYLKESQMGIIPDNGYHKDTNQSAIALKYLRWLSEKTGLLVQHRESPEGEKRVRVSDRSLLRLDGYIKSTHGGWDQAIEFLGCAWHGHECLYRPHEICLNGKTALYNKDKLDERIRLLKEVGIWTIPVWECEVMKDLEECPEMSRFFDKLPDIGPLYPRDAFHVL
;
A
#
# COMPACT_ATOMS: atom_id res chain seq x y z
N MET A 1 27.34 17.83 -4.18
CA MET A 1 26.37 16.74 -3.92
C MET A 1 24.99 17.36 -3.88
N LEU A 2 24.02 16.74 -4.55
CA LEU A 2 22.63 17.18 -4.58
C LEU A 2 21.78 16.13 -3.86
N PHE A 3 20.73 16.56 -3.19
CA PHE A 3 19.77 15.63 -2.59
C PHE A 3 18.92 15.01 -3.69
N CYS A 4 18.92 13.68 -3.78
CA CYS A 4 18.11 12.95 -4.74
C CYS A 4 16.82 12.46 -4.06
N THR A 5 15.66 12.89 -4.56
CA THR A 5 14.36 12.48 -4.02
C THR A 5 14.00 11.02 -4.32
N LEU A 6 14.67 10.40 -5.30
CA LEU A 6 14.44 9.00 -5.68
C LEU A 6 15.03 8.02 -4.66
N CYS A 7 16.28 8.21 -4.26
CA CYS A 7 16.97 7.37 -3.27
C CYS A 7 17.01 7.96 -1.86
N LEU A 8 16.59 9.22 -1.69
CA LEU A 8 16.62 9.97 -0.43
C LEU A 8 18.05 10.11 0.15
N SER A 9 19.07 10.21 -0.70
CA SER A 9 20.47 10.42 -0.30
C SER A 9 21.13 11.57 -1.08
N TYR A 10 22.30 12.00 -0.59
CA TYR A 10 23.11 13.04 -1.24
C TYR A 10 24.20 12.39 -2.08
N HIS A 11 24.22 12.67 -3.38
CA HIS A 11 25.21 12.14 -4.31
C HIS A 11 25.41 13.10 -5.49
N LYS A 12 26.36 12.82 -6.40
CA LYS A 12 26.52 13.59 -7.64
C LYS A 12 25.46 13.20 -8.66
N LEU A 13 25.19 14.07 -9.64
CA LEU A 13 24.17 13.81 -10.67
C LEU A 13 24.52 12.59 -11.53
N GLU A 14 25.82 12.29 -11.70
CA GLU A 14 26.29 11.14 -12.46
C GLU A 14 26.24 9.82 -11.67
N GLU A 15 26.06 9.87 -10.35
CA GLU A 15 26.06 8.68 -9.48
C GLU A 15 24.70 7.98 -9.50
N GLN A 16 24.71 6.66 -9.61
CA GLN A 16 23.49 5.84 -9.64
C GLN A 16 22.76 5.87 -8.28
N CYS A 17 21.43 5.75 -8.35
CA CYS A 17 20.59 5.68 -7.17
C CYS A 17 20.57 4.25 -6.61
N TYR A 18 20.65 4.13 -5.29
CA TYR A 18 20.57 2.85 -4.58
C TYR A 18 19.57 2.93 -3.44
N VAL A 19 18.91 1.81 -3.14
CA VAL A 19 18.07 1.68 -1.94
C VAL A 19 18.96 1.87 -0.73
N GLN A 20 18.55 2.79 0.16
CA GLN A 20 19.35 3.15 1.33
C GLN A 20 19.09 2.17 2.48
N PRO A 21 20.13 1.74 3.21
CA PRO A 21 19.96 1.06 4.49
C PRO A 21 19.10 1.89 5.44
N ILE A 22 18.19 1.24 6.15
CA ILE A 22 17.29 1.93 7.08
C ILE A 22 17.89 1.90 8.49
N ILE A 23 18.02 3.08 9.09
CA ILE A 23 18.34 3.21 10.52
C ILE A 23 17.02 3.21 11.31
N PRO A 24 16.74 2.19 12.15
CA PRO A 24 15.49 2.11 12.88
C PRO A 24 15.40 3.23 13.93
N LYS A 25 14.23 3.86 14.03
CA LYS A 25 13.93 4.82 15.09
C LYS A 25 13.46 4.06 16.33
N HIS A 26 14.21 4.16 17.41
CA HIS A 26 13.88 3.54 18.70
C HIS A 26 12.90 4.39 19.51
N ASN A 27 11.72 4.70 18.95
CA ASN A 27 10.70 5.41 19.71
C ASN A 27 9.96 4.44 20.64
N LYS A 28 10.24 4.55 21.94
CA LYS A 28 9.62 3.74 23.00
C LYS A 28 8.44 4.44 23.68
N GLU A 29 8.15 5.68 23.29
CA GLU A 29 7.04 6.46 23.81
C GLU A 29 5.82 6.35 22.88
N TYR A 30 5.12 5.22 22.99
CA TYR A 30 3.82 5.04 22.35
C TYR A 30 2.84 4.28 23.24
N LEU A 31 1.56 4.53 22.99
CA LEU A 31 0.44 3.77 23.51
C LEU A 31 -0.08 2.83 22.44
N LEU A 32 -0.49 1.65 22.87
CA LEU A 32 -1.14 0.66 22.05
C LEU A 32 -2.52 0.40 22.65
N ILE A 33 -3.55 0.57 21.84
CA ILE A 33 -4.94 0.27 22.17
C ILE A 33 -5.34 -0.87 21.27
N VAL A 34 -5.61 -2.04 21.83
CA VAL A 34 -6.17 -3.17 21.08
C VAL A 34 -7.67 -3.15 21.32
N PHE A 35 -8.48 -3.20 20.28
CA PHE A 35 -9.93 -3.09 20.43
C PHE A 35 -10.66 -3.97 19.44
N ASP A 36 -11.91 -4.28 19.77
CA ASP A 36 -12.84 -5.03 18.93
C ASP A 36 -14.27 -4.54 19.18
N PHE A 37 -15.14 -4.72 18.19
CA PHE A 37 -16.54 -4.31 18.25
C PHE A 37 -17.48 -5.50 18.02
N GLU A 38 -18.54 -5.57 18.82
CA GLU A 38 -19.74 -6.30 18.44
C GLU A 38 -20.81 -5.33 17.94
N CYS A 39 -21.59 -5.83 16.99
CA CYS A 39 -22.67 -5.05 16.39
C CYS A 39 -23.95 -5.87 16.38
N GLU A 40 -25.07 -5.19 16.67
CA GLU A 40 -26.36 -5.69 16.23
C GLU A 40 -26.53 -5.39 14.74
N LEU A 41 -27.29 -6.25 14.07
CA LEU A 41 -27.60 -6.11 12.66
C LEU A 41 -29.06 -5.66 12.48
N ILE A 42 -29.24 -4.45 11.96
CA ILE A 42 -30.55 -3.84 11.75
C ILE A 42 -30.82 -3.83 10.25
N SER A 43 -31.97 -4.34 9.84
CA SER A 43 -32.36 -4.44 8.43
C SER A 43 -33.89 -4.58 8.33
N PRO A 44 -34.48 -4.45 7.13
CA PRO A 44 -35.91 -4.73 6.93
C PRO A 44 -36.32 -6.14 7.40
N THR A 45 -35.40 -7.11 7.35
CA THR A 45 -35.65 -8.52 7.70
C THR A 45 -35.11 -8.93 9.08
N LYS A 46 -34.36 -8.06 9.76
CA LYS A 46 -33.80 -8.31 11.11
C LYS A 46 -33.95 -7.08 11.99
N ASN A 47 -34.63 -7.26 13.13
CA ASN A 47 -35.01 -6.17 14.03
C ASN A 47 -35.89 -5.10 13.33
N GLN A 48 -36.90 -5.56 12.60
CA GLN A 48 -37.81 -4.73 11.79
C GLN A 48 -38.45 -3.57 12.58
N GLU A 49 -38.85 -3.82 13.82
CA GLU A 49 -39.42 -2.77 14.68
C GLU A 49 -38.49 -1.56 14.84
N TYR A 50 -37.20 -1.81 15.07
CA TYR A 50 -36.21 -0.74 15.19
C TYR A 50 -35.83 -0.14 13.83
N TRP A 51 -35.83 -0.95 12.77
CA TRP A 51 -35.68 -0.47 11.39
C TRP A 51 -36.77 0.55 11.02
N ASP A 52 -38.03 0.22 11.30
CA ASP A 52 -39.18 1.09 11.05
C ASP A 52 -39.12 2.38 11.89
N GLN A 53 -38.57 2.32 13.10
CA GLN A 53 -38.32 3.49 13.93
C GLN A 53 -37.22 4.39 13.35
N LEU A 54 -36.09 3.82 12.93
CA LEU A 54 -34.98 4.57 12.32
C LEU A 54 -35.42 5.31 11.05
N GLN A 55 -36.28 4.70 10.24
CA GLN A 55 -36.86 5.33 9.05
C GLN A 55 -37.74 6.54 9.40
N LYS A 56 -38.46 6.51 10.52
CA LYS A 56 -39.28 7.63 11.00
C LYS A 56 -38.43 8.78 11.56
N ASP A 57 -37.36 8.45 12.28
CA ASP A 57 -36.51 9.44 12.96
C ASP A 57 -35.54 10.17 12.02
N ASN A 58 -35.19 9.59 10.87
CA ASN A 58 -34.25 10.18 9.89
C ASN A 58 -34.86 10.33 8.48
N PRO A 59 -35.88 11.19 8.29
CA PRO A 59 -36.59 11.29 7.00
C PRO A 59 -35.77 11.92 5.85
N ILE A 60 -34.60 12.53 6.12
CA ILE A 60 -33.78 13.28 5.16
C ILE A 60 -32.59 12.47 4.60
N GLU A 61 -32.13 11.45 5.32
CA GLU A 61 -31.24 10.39 4.79
C GLU A 61 -32.12 9.17 4.51
N SER A 62 -32.78 9.07 3.34
CA SER A 62 -33.61 7.91 3.03
C SER A 62 -32.73 6.65 3.04
N LEU A 63 -32.78 5.88 4.14
CA LEU A 63 -32.19 4.54 4.21
C LEU A 63 -32.66 3.78 2.96
N PRO A 64 -31.76 3.07 2.24
CA PRO A 64 -32.12 2.42 0.99
C PRO A 64 -33.34 1.51 1.16
N ASN A 65 -34.31 1.63 0.24
CA ASN A 65 -35.48 0.74 0.20
C ASN A 65 -35.11 -0.62 -0.43
N ASP A 66 -34.02 -1.21 0.05
CA ASP A 66 -33.48 -2.50 -0.38
C ASP A 66 -33.66 -3.50 0.76
N GLU A 67 -34.39 -4.58 0.50
CA GLU A 67 -34.64 -5.65 1.48
C GLU A 67 -33.34 -6.33 1.94
N ASN A 68 -32.25 -6.20 1.17
CA ASN A 68 -30.93 -6.72 1.51
C ASN A 68 -30.07 -5.73 2.31
N TYR A 69 -30.57 -4.52 2.59
CA TYR A 69 -29.79 -3.53 3.32
C TYR A 69 -29.50 -4.01 4.75
N GLN A 70 -28.23 -3.93 5.14
CA GLN A 70 -27.74 -4.40 6.43
C GLN A 70 -26.96 -3.28 7.12
N LEU A 71 -27.56 -2.70 8.16
CA LEU A 71 -26.93 -1.70 9.00
C LEU A 71 -26.29 -2.37 10.21
N HIS A 72 -24.97 -2.23 10.31
CA HIS A 72 -24.23 -2.62 11.50
C HIS A 72 -24.24 -1.46 12.49
N HIS A 73 -24.84 -1.69 13.66
CA HIS A 73 -24.87 -0.72 14.75
C HIS A 73 -24.06 -1.27 15.93
N VAL A 74 -23.00 -0.54 16.31
CA VAL A 74 -22.08 -0.97 17.37
C VAL A 74 -22.80 -0.97 18.71
N ASN A 75 -22.83 -2.13 19.36
CA ASN A 75 -23.50 -2.30 20.64
C ASN A 75 -22.59 -2.78 21.78
N CYS A 76 -21.38 -3.22 21.45
CA CYS A 76 -20.32 -3.41 22.44
C CYS A 76 -18.97 -3.04 21.84
N VAL A 77 -18.15 -2.37 22.63
CA VAL A 77 -16.75 -2.06 22.31
C VAL A 77 -15.91 -2.48 23.50
N SER A 78 -14.92 -3.34 23.30
CA SER A 78 -13.90 -3.63 24.30
C SER A 78 -12.54 -3.10 23.83
N ALA A 79 -11.75 -2.57 24.76
CA ALA A 79 -10.42 -2.06 24.45
C ALA A 79 -9.41 -2.30 25.58
N LEU A 80 -8.22 -2.78 25.20
CA LEU A 80 -7.09 -3.03 26.09
C LEU A 80 -5.97 -2.00 25.88
N LEU A 81 -5.58 -1.34 26.98
CA LEU A 81 -4.53 -0.32 27.05
C LEU A 81 -3.17 -0.91 27.47
N MET A 82 -2.17 -0.75 26.61
CA MET A 82 -0.78 -1.07 26.93
C MET A 82 0.22 -0.09 26.28
N CYS A 83 1.49 -0.21 26.64
CA CYS A 83 2.58 0.58 26.06
C CYS A 83 3.84 -0.28 25.92
N TYR A 84 4.82 0.21 25.16
CA TYR A 84 6.11 -0.47 24.98
C TYR A 84 6.72 -0.96 26.29
N GLN A 85 6.81 -0.09 27.31
CA GLN A 85 7.43 -0.44 28.60
C GLN A 85 6.68 -1.57 29.32
N CYS A 86 5.34 -1.54 29.26
CA CYS A 86 4.51 -2.59 29.88
C CYS A 86 4.65 -3.91 29.13
N ILE A 87 4.79 -3.89 27.79
CA ILE A 87 5.00 -5.08 26.96
C ILE A 87 6.35 -5.74 27.28
N VAL A 88 7.40 -4.94 27.41
CA VAL A 88 8.76 -5.43 27.73
C VAL A 88 8.81 -6.06 29.12
N ASN A 89 8.14 -5.45 30.10
CA ASN A 89 8.16 -5.90 31.49
C ASN A 89 7.03 -6.89 31.83
N ASP A 90 6.25 -7.34 30.85
CA ASP A 90 5.04 -8.16 31.02
C ASP A 90 3.92 -7.59 31.92
N ASN A 91 4.08 -6.36 32.42
CA ASN A 91 3.07 -5.64 33.21
C ASN A 91 1.74 -5.40 32.45
N TRP A 92 1.74 -5.52 31.13
CA TRP A 92 0.53 -5.39 30.29
C TRP A 92 -0.52 -6.46 30.57
N LYS A 93 -0.14 -7.58 31.19
CA LYS A 93 -1.04 -8.66 31.61
C LYS A 93 -1.83 -8.34 32.89
N ASN A 94 -1.34 -7.38 33.69
CA ASN A 94 -2.01 -6.98 34.92
C ASN A 94 -3.32 -6.25 34.61
N GLU A 95 -4.37 -6.47 35.40
CA GLU A 95 -5.67 -5.81 35.21
C GLU A 95 -5.59 -4.27 35.22
N ARG A 96 -4.65 -3.71 35.99
CA ARG A 96 -4.45 -2.27 36.14
C ARG A 96 -3.05 -1.83 35.71
N THR A 97 -2.92 -0.56 35.34
CA THR A 97 -1.67 0.00 34.82
C THR A 97 -0.60 0.26 35.89
N GLY A 98 -0.97 0.25 37.18
CA GLY A 98 -0.08 0.61 38.29
C GLY A 98 0.52 2.00 38.10
N PHE A 99 1.81 2.17 38.41
CA PHE A 99 2.52 3.47 38.32
C PHE A 99 3.11 3.76 36.93
N CYS A 100 2.45 3.33 35.84
CA CYS A 100 2.98 3.51 34.50
C CYS A 100 2.87 4.97 34.03
N LYS A 101 4.00 5.63 33.73
CA LYS A 101 4.02 7.01 33.21
C LYS A 101 3.34 7.17 31.85
N ILE A 102 3.36 6.13 31.01
CA ILE A 102 2.80 6.19 29.65
C ILE A 102 1.31 5.81 29.64
N CYS A 103 0.95 4.67 30.24
CA CYS A 103 -0.45 4.23 30.33
C CYS A 103 -1.28 5.06 31.32
N GLY A 104 -0.62 5.80 32.22
CA GLY A 104 -1.27 6.54 33.31
C GLY A 104 -1.32 5.72 34.60
N PHE A 105 -1.60 6.44 35.69
CA PHE A 105 -1.65 5.89 37.04
C PHE A 105 -2.93 5.10 37.29
N ASP A 106 -2.76 3.84 37.72
CA ASP A 106 -3.77 2.92 38.22
C ASP A 106 -5.10 2.89 37.43
N LYS A 107 -5.00 2.94 36.10
CA LYS A 107 -6.15 2.82 35.20
C LYS A 107 -6.43 1.33 34.95
N PRO A 108 -7.71 0.92 34.80
CA PRO A 108 -8.01 -0.40 34.26
C PRO A 108 -7.46 -0.51 32.84
N ARG A 109 -6.87 -1.67 32.51
CA ARG A 109 -6.34 -1.95 31.17
C ARG A 109 -7.43 -2.29 30.19
N MET A 110 -8.32 -3.22 30.56
CA MET A 110 -9.50 -3.54 29.78
C MET A 110 -10.62 -2.57 30.16
N ARG A 111 -11.32 -2.06 29.16
CA ARG A 111 -12.54 -1.27 29.32
C ARG A 111 -13.53 -1.71 28.26
N THR A 112 -14.79 -1.76 28.66
CA THR A 112 -15.88 -2.16 27.78
C THR A 112 -17.02 -1.15 27.88
N TRP A 113 -17.57 -0.78 26.73
CA TRP A 113 -18.74 0.09 26.60
C TRP A 113 -19.84 -0.71 25.92
N THR A 114 -21.03 -0.76 26.52
CA THR A 114 -22.15 -1.54 25.98
C THR A 114 -23.38 -0.65 25.77
N SER A 115 -24.28 -1.09 24.89
CA SER A 115 -25.57 -0.41 24.68
C SER A 115 -26.50 -0.51 25.89
N ALA A 116 -26.18 -1.34 26.89
CA ALA A 116 -26.90 -1.41 28.15
C ALA A 116 -26.55 -0.22 29.07
N ASP A 117 -25.36 0.36 28.91
CA ASP A 117 -24.84 1.45 29.75
C ASP A 117 -24.80 2.80 29.00
N PHE A 118 -24.70 2.78 27.67
CA PHE A 118 -24.52 3.97 26.84
C PHE A 118 -25.41 3.94 25.61
N SER A 119 -25.92 5.11 25.20
CA SER A 119 -26.73 5.23 23.98
C SER A 119 -25.92 5.00 22.69
N ASN A 120 -24.63 5.34 22.70
CA ASN A 120 -23.71 5.05 21.60
C ASN A 120 -22.34 4.61 22.16
N PRO A 121 -22.12 3.29 22.32
CA PRO A 121 -20.89 2.76 22.87
C PRO A 121 -19.63 3.14 22.09
N LEU A 122 -19.73 3.22 20.75
CA LEU A 122 -18.64 3.62 19.88
C LEU A 122 -18.21 5.07 20.14
N ARG A 123 -19.16 5.97 20.34
CA ARG A 123 -18.87 7.37 20.64
C ARG A 123 -18.17 7.53 21.99
N GLU A 124 -18.60 6.80 23.01
CA GLU A 124 -17.97 6.82 24.33
C GLU A 124 -16.54 6.25 24.31
N PHE A 125 -16.32 5.19 23.54
CA PHE A 125 -14.97 4.68 23.28
C PHE A 125 -14.07 5.73 22.60
N LEU A 126 -14.57 6.42 21.57
CA LEU A 126 -13.82 7.47 20.88
C LEU A 126 -13.54 8.67 21.79
N GLU A 127 -14.51 9.09 22.61
CA GLU A 127 -14.35 10.15 23.61
C GLU A 127 -13.26 9.78 24.64
N TRP A 128 -13.27 8.54 25.12
CA TRP A 128 -12.21 8.03 25.99
C TRP A 128 -10.83 8.03 25.32
N LEU A 129 -10.75 7.59 24.06
CA LEU A 129 -9.51 7.50 23.31
C LEU A 129 -8.90 8.88 23.03
N ILE A 130 -9.74 9.83 22.61
CA ILE A 130 -9.37 11.19 22.23
C ILE A 130 -9.08 12.02 23.49
N ASN A 131 -10.02 12.08 24.42
CA ASN A 131 -9.98 13.00 25.57
C ASN A 131 -9.65 12.28 26.89
N GLY A 132 -10.29 11.15 27.18
CA GLY A 132 -10.25 10.48 28.50
C GLY A 132 -8.89 9.89 28.93
N LEU A 133 -8.00 9.63 27.99
CA LEU A 133 -6.65 9.15 28.28
C LEU A 133 -5.66 10.28 28.66
N GLY A 134 -6.08 11.56 28.57
CA GLY A 134 -5.40 12.74 29.15
C GLY A 134 -4.43 13.51 28.22
N ASN A 135 -4.32 14.84 28.44
CA ASN A 135 -3.60 15.77 27.55
C ASN A 135 -2.07 15.77 27.71
N LYS A 136 -1.55 15.15 28.77
CA LYS A 136 -0.10 15.02 29.04
C LYS A 136 0.57 13.90 28.25
N ARG A 137 -0.17 13.18 27.38
CA ARG A 137 0.38 12.14 26.51
C ARG A 137 1.39 12.75 25.52
N THR A 138 2.67 12.41 25.67
CA THR A 138 3.76 12.88 24.79
C THR A 138 3.92 12.01 23.54
N GLY A 139 3.51 10.74 23.61
CA GLY A 139 3.67 9.73 22.56
C GLY A 139 2.54 9.62 21.55
N LYS A 140 2.76 8.77 20.54
CA LYS A 140 1.73 8.39 19.55
C LYS A 140 0.85 7.27 20.11
N THR A 141 -0.42 7.26 19.74
CA THR A 141 -1.33 6.14 20.03
C THR A 141 -1.56 5.32 18.77
N TYR A 142 -1.37 4.02 18.86
CA TYR A 142 -1.70 3.06 17.81
C TYR A 142 -2.91 2.27 18.29
N ALA A 143 -4.05 2.45 17.63
CA ALA A 143 -5.28 1.73 17.90
C ALA A 143 -5.40 0.60 16.86
N ILE A 144 -5.51 -0.65 17.30
CA ILE A 144 -5.42 -1.82 16.43
C ILE A 144 -6.63 -2.72 16.68
N SER A 145 -7.39 -2.99 15.62
CA SER A 145 -8.37 -4.07 15.59
C SER A 145 -7.97 -5.16 14.60
N HIS A 146 -8.75 -6.23 14.52
CA HIS A 146 -8.50 -7.34 13.62
C HIS A 146 -9.52 -7.40 12.50
N TYR A 147 -9.04 -7.32 11.25
CA TYR A 147 -9.89 -7.17 10.06
C TYR A 147 -10.65 -5.82 9.98
N GLY A 148 -10.32 -4.88 10.86
CA GLY A 148 -11.03 -3.60 10.94
C GLY A 148 -10.89 -2.70 9.72
N GLY A 149 -9.88 -2.91 8.89
CA GLY A 149 -9.70 -2.16 7.64
C GLY A 149 -10.84 -2.35 6.64
N ARG A 150 -11.71 -3.34 6.86
CA ARG A 150 -12.94 -3.57 6.09
C ARG A 150 -14.22 -3.54 6.94
N TYR A 151 -14.08 -3.28 8.24
CA TYR A 151 -15.18 -3.33 9.19
C TYR A 151 -15.09 -2.20 10.24
N ASP A 152 -14.45 -2.42 11.39
CA ASP A 152 -14.42 -1.47 12.53
C ASP A 152 -14.00 -0.05 12.14
N MET A 153 -12.99 0.06 11.28
CA MET A 153 -12.41 1.34 10.88
C MET A 153 -13.39 2.18 10.05
N HIS A 154 -14.36 1.56 9.38
CA HIS A 154 -15.41 2.29 8.66
C HIS A 154 -16.44 2.87 9.64
N LEU A 155 -16.84 2.10 10.66
CA LEU A 155 -17.80 2.53 11.66
C LEU A 155 -17.25 3.72 12.47
N LEU A 156 -16.00 3.61 12.96
CA LEU A 156 -15.35 4.72 13.67
C LEU A 156 -15.11 5.93 12.78
N LEU A 157 -14.81 5.75 11.48
CA LEU A 157 -14.59 6.86 10.56
C LEU A 157 -15.85 7.72 10.41
N GLY A 158 -17.02 7.08 10.38
CA GLY A 158 -18.32 7.76 10.38
C GLY A 158 -18.50 8.65 11.61
N GLU A 159 -18.28 8.10 12.82
CA GLU A 159 -18.41 8.85 14.07
C GLU A 159 -17.37 9.99 14.19
N LEU A 160 -16.11 9.74 13.80
CA LEU A 160 -15.05 10.76 13.82
C LEU A 160 -15.42 12.00 13.01
N ILE A 161 -15.99 11.81 11.81
CA ILE A 161 -16.38 12.91 10.93
C ILE A 161 -17.68 13.56 11.42
N LYS A 162 -18.75 12.77 11.61
CA LYS A 162 -20.10 13.27 11.90
C LYS A 162 -20.21 13.92 13.29
N HIS A 163 -19.56 13.35 14.31
CA HIS A 163 -19.74 13.79 15.70
C HIS A 163 -18.55 14.57 16.25
N PHE A 164 -17.33 14.13 15.97
CA PHE A 164 -16.13 14.82 16.49
C PHE A 164 -15.64 15.94 15.57
N GLY A 165 -16.16 16.05 14.34
CA GLY A 165 -15.70 17.03 13.35
C GLY A 165 -14.22 16.86 13.01
N ILE A 166 -13.71 15.63 13.12
CA ILE A 166 -12.32 15.27 12.81
C ILE A 166 -12.27 14.79 11.37
N GLU A 167 -11.42 15.42 10.57
CA GLU A 167 -11.08 14.96 9.23
C GLU A 167 -9.74 14.19 9.27
N PRO A 168 -9.76 12.85 9.38
CA PRO A 168 -8.52 12.07 9.47
C PRO A 168 -7.85 11.93 8.11
N LYS A 169 -6.52 11.76 8.11
CA LYS A 169 -5.78 11.33 6.91
C LYS A 169 -5.98 9.83 6.71
N ILE A 170 -6.42 9.42 5.52
CA ILE A 170 -6.72 8.02 5.22
C ILE A 170 -5.68 7.45 4.25
N THR A 171 -5.19 6.25 4.56
CA THR A 171 -4.41 5.41 3.63
C THR A 171 -5.25 4.19 3.28
N ARG A 172 -5.60 4.00 2.00
CA ARG A 172 -6.52 2.93 1.55
C ARG A 172 -6.16 2.36 0.17
N THR A 173 -6.67 1.17 -0.12
CA THR A 173 -6.73 0.59 -1.47
C THR A 173 -8.14 0.10 -1.73
N GLY A 174 -8.82 0.68 -2.72
CA GLY A 174 -10.26 0.50 -2.88
C GLY A 174 -10.99 0.87 -1.57
N ASN A 175 -11.86 -0.03 -1.10
CA ASN A 175 -12.60 0.16 0.15
C ASN A 175 -11.82 -0.27 1.39
N LYS A 176 -10.67 -0.95 1.25
CA LYS A 176 -9.89 -1.38 2.41
C LYS A 176 -9.05 -0.24 2.97
N LEU A 177 -9.30 0.13 4.22
CA LEU A 177 -8.53 1.12 4.99
C LEU A 177 -7.30 0.44 5.62
N TYR A 178 -6.10 0.90 5.28
CA TYR A 178 -4.85 0.45 5.94
C TYR A 178 -4.53 1.30 7.17
N GLU A 179 -4.84 2.59 7.11
CA GLU A 179 -4.65 3.53 8.22
C GLU A 179 -5.70 4.63 8.20
N VAL A 180 -6.29 4.92 9.36
CA VAL A 180 -7.02 6.17 9.63
C VAL A 180 -6.20 6.95 10.65
N LEU A 181 -5.66 8.10 10.25
CA LEU A 181 -4.71 8.88 11.04
C LEU A 181 -5.30 10.21 11.50
N ILE A 182 -5.47 10.34 12.81
CA ILE A 182 -5.73 11.61 13.48
C ILE A 182 -4.39 12.27 13.78
N ARG A 183 -4.12 13.41 13.12
CA ARG A 183 -2.91 14.19 13.36
C ARG A 183 -3.07 15.02 14.62
N LYS A 184 -2.00 15.09 15.41
CA LYS A 184 -1.95 15.93 16.61
C LYS A 184 -2.26 17.38 16.24
N GLN A 185 -3.29 17.93 16.85
CA GLN A 185 -3.59 19.35 16.81
C GLN A 185 -3.44 19.90 18.23
N ARG A 186 -2.65 20.97 18.37
CA ARG A 186 -2.30 21.54 19.69
C ARG A 186 -3.58 21.82 20.48
N MET A 187 -3.68 21.25 21.69
CA MET A 187 -4.82 21.37 22.61
C MET A 187 -6.17 20.83 22.12
N ARG A 188 -6.27 20.21 20.93
CA ARG A 188 -7.53 19.71 20.37
C ARG A 188 -7.58 18.19 20.26
N PHE A 189 -6.60 17.58 19.60
CA PHE A 189 -6.59 16.12 19.37
C PHE A 189 -5.19 15.52 19.55
N PRO A 190 -5.07 14.32 20.15
CA PRO A 190 -3.80 13.57 20.20
C PRO A 190 -3.45 12.95 18.83
N HIS A 191 -2.23 12.40 18.71
CA HIS A 191 -1.85 11.62 17.54
C HIS A 191 -2.36 10.18 17.69
N ILE A 192 -3.33 9.77 16.87
CA ILE A 192 -3.91 8.42 16.88
C ILE A 192 -3.84 7.82 15.47
N SER A 193 -3.29 6.63 15.34
CA SER A 193 -3.26 5.85 14.10
C SER A 193 -4.07 4.57 14.31
N PHE A 194 -5.22 4.46 13.65
CA PHE A 194 -6.01 3.24 13.61
C PHE A 194 -5.47 2.32 12.51
N ARG A 195 -5.23 1.05 12.83
CA ARG A 195 -4.62 0.06 11.93
C ARG A 195 -5.30 -1.29 12.05
N ASP A 196 -5.14 -2.07 10.99
CA ASP A 196 -5.70 -3.41 10.88
C ASP A 196 -4.60 -4.48 11.01
N SER A 197 -4.69 -5.27 12.07
CA SER A 197 -3.75 -6.36 12.35
C SER A 197 -3.80 -7.52 11.37
N TYR A 198 -4.90 -7.69 10.65
CA TYR A 198 -5.03 -8.71 9.61
C TYR A 198 -3.95 -8.54 8.53
N ASN A 199 -3.48 -7.31 8.28
CA ASN A 199 -2.41 -7.05 7.32
C ASN A 199 -1.03 -7.60 7.75
N TRP A 200 -0.86 -7.95 9.03
CA TRP A 200 0.35 -8.60 9.52
C TRP A 200 0.22 -10.12 9.59
N THR A 201 -0.95 -10.63 9.97
CA THR A 201 -1.14 -12.06 10.24
C THR A 201 -1.79 -12.82 9.08
N MET A 202 -2.69 -12.18 8.34
CA MET A 202 -3.47 -12.77 7.23
C MET A 202 -4.19 -14.09 7.62
N LEU A 203 -4.58 -14.19 8.88
CA LEU A 203 -5.29 -15.34 9.48
C LEU A 203 -6.49 -14.84 10.27
N LYS A 204 -7.50 -15.69 10.47
CA LYS A 204 -8.61 -15.36 11.37
C LYS A 204 -8.13 -15.27 12.82
N LEU A 205 -8.78 -14.44 13.63
CA LEU A 205 -8.46 -14.26 15.04
C LEU A 205 -8.39 -15.60 15.81
N GLU A 206 -9.37 -16.49 15.58
CA GLU A 206 -9.45 -17.83 16.21
C GLU A 206 -8.23 -18.73 15.91
N GLN A 207 -7.50 -18.46 14.82
CA GLN A 207 -6.35 -19.25 14.38
C GLN A 207 -5.02 -18.72 14.96
N LEU A 208 -4.99 -17.46 15.43
CA LEU A 208 -3.77 -16.82 15.92
C LEU A 208 -3.16 -17.53 17.15
N PRO A 209 -3.94 -18.01 18.14
CA PRO A 209 -3.37 -18.73 19.28
C PRO A 209 -2.51 -19.91 18.88
N LYS A 210 -3.02 -20.74 17.96
CA LYS A 210 -2.30 -21.90 17.44
C LYS A 210 -1.14 -21.50 16.54
N ALA A 211 -1.36 -20.56 15.61
CA ALA A 211 -0.34 -20.16 14.64
C ALA A 211 0.89 -19.49 15.28
N LEU A 212 0.69 -18.77 16.39
CA LEU A 212 1.75 -18.05 17.11
C LEU A 212 2.21 -18.75 18.40
N ALA A 213 1.68 -19.95 18.70
CA ALA A 213 1.91 -20.67 19.94
C ALA A 213 1.76 -19.75 21.17
N LEU A 214 0.58 -19.13 21.29
CA LEU A 214 0.26 -18.24 22.40
C LEU A 214 0.02 -19.05 23.67
N GLU A 215 0.68 -18.67 24.75
CA GLU A 215 0.43 -19.16 26.11
C GLU A 215 -0.79 -18.42 26.68
N ILE A 216 -1.98 -18.77 26.17
CA ILE A 216 -3.26 -18.34 26.72
C ILE A 216 -4.03 -19.56 27.18
N ASP A 217 -4.46 -19.55 28.44
CA ASP A 217 -5.27 -20.62 29.04
C ASP A 217 -6.75 -20.39 28.71
N GLU A 218 -7.06 -20.44 27.42
CA GLU A 218 -8.42 -20.28 26.93
C GLU A 218 -8.77 -21.53 26.12
N GLY A 219 -9.87 -22.20 26.49
CA GLY A 219 -10.40 -23.42 25.86
C GLY A 219 -10.87 -23.25 24.41
N GLY A 220 -10.16 -22.44 23.62
CA GLY A 220 -10.56 -21.91 22.33
C GLY A 220 -11.42 -20.66 22.47
N LYS A 221 -11.59 -19.95 21.34
CA LYS A 221 -12.59 -18.88 21.22
C LYS A 221 -13.97 -19.44 21.54
N SER A 222 -14.72 -18.79 22.42
CA SER A 222 -16.08 -19.19 22.80
C SER A 222 -17.07 -19.05 21.62
N PHE A 223 -18.27 -19.62 21.77
CA PHE A 223 -19.32 -19.51 20.76
C PHE A 223 -20.31 -18.42 21.17
N PHE A 224 -20.53 -17.44 20.28
CA PHE A 224 -21.44 -16.32 20.54
C PHE A 224 -22.68 -16.36 19.64
N PRO A 225 -23.89 -16.14 20.19
CA PRO A 225 -25.13 -16.18 19.43
C PRO A 225 -25.35 -14.86 18.67
N HIS A 226 -24.60 -14.63 17.60
CA HIS A 226 -24.70 -13.39 16.80
C HIS A 226 -26.13 -13.10 16.29
N GLY A 227 -26.96 -14.12 16.09
CA GLY A 227 -28.37 -13.96 15.71
C GLY A 227 -29.30 -13.52 16.85
N TRP A 228 -28.83 -13.57 18.09
CA TRP A 228 -29.53 -13.08 19.29
C TRP A 228 -29.02 -11.70 19.74
N ASN A 229 -27.94 -11.20 19.12
CA ASN A 229 -27.30 -9.93 19.47
C ASN A 229 -28.15 -8.72 19.00
N PHE A 230 -29.12 -8.35 19.82
CA PHE A 230 -29.97 -7.18 19.64
C PHE A 230 -30.03 -6.39 20.95
N ASN A 231 -30.04 -5.07 20.88
CA ASN A 231 -30.01 -4.23 22.07
C ASN A 231 -31.20 -4.48 23.00
N LYS A 232 -32.39 -4.76 22.44
CA LYS A 232 -33.60 -5.12 23.20
C LYS A 232 -33.46 -6.40 24.02
N ASN A 233 -32.48 -7.25 23.70
CA ASN A 233 -32.22 -8.50 24.40
C ASN A 233 -31.17 -8.36 25.51
N MET A 234 -30.54 -7.20 25.70
CA MET A 234 -29.41 -7.02 26.65
C MET A 234 -29.74 -7.49 28.06
N ASP A 235 -30.89 -7.07 28.60
CA ASP A 235 -31.30 -7.39 29.98
C ASP A 235 -32.23 -8.61 30.07
N VAL A 236 -32.46 -9.32 28.96
CA VAL A 236 -33.28 -10.54 28.95
C VAL A 236 -32.48 -11.72 29.50
N ARG A 237 -32.93 -12.28 30.62
CA ARG A 237 -32.35 -13.48 31.22
C ARG A 237 -33.06 -14.75 30.73
N LEU A 238 -32.32 -15.63 30.07
CA LEU A 238 -32.79 -16.94 29.64
C LEU A 238 -32.35 -18.02 30.63
N LYS A 239 -33.22 -19.03 30.84
CA LYS A 239 -32.91 -20.19 31.69
C LYS A 239 -31.97 -21.22 31.01
N GLY A 240 -31.70 -21.04 29.72
CA GLY A 240 -30.84 -21.88 28.90
C GLY A 240 -30.19 -21.03 27.81
N LEU A 241 -29.28 -21.62 27.03
CA LEU A 241 -28.67 -20.94 25.89
C LEU A 241 -29.73 -20.57 24.83
N PRO A 242 -29.51 -19.51 24.04
CA PRO A 242 -30.32 -19.24 22.85
C PRO A 242 -30.39 -20.45 21.92
N ASP A 243 -31.44 -20.52 21.10
CA ASP A 243 -31.58 -21.58 20.11
C ASP A 243 -30.32 -21.68 19.21
N LYS A 244 -29.93 -22.92 18.86
CA LYS A 244 -28.77 -23.22 18.01
C LYS A 244 -28.71 -22.38 16.74
N GLN A 245 -29.86 -22.04 16.14
CA GLN A 245 -29.91 -21.24 14.92
C GLN A 245 -29.24 -19.87 15.07
N TYR A 246 -29.28 -19.26 16.27
CA TYR A 246 -28.69 -17.94 16.53
C TYR A 246 -27.16 -17.95 16.54
N TYR A 247 -26.53 -19.13 16.56
CA TYR A 247 -25.08 -19.29 16.44
C TYR A 247 -24.63 -19.50 14.99
N TYR A 248 -25.56 -19.56 14.03
CA TYR A 248 -25.29 -19.81 12.61
C TYR A 248 -24.42 -21.06 12.32
N PRO A 249 -24.78 -22.26 12.82
CA PRO A 249 -23.98 -23.48 12.65
C PRO A 249 -23.76 -23.88 11.19
N ASN A 250 -24.67 -23.50 10.28
CA ASN A 250 -24.54 -23.76 8.85
C ASN A 250 -23.43 -22.94 8.17
N SER A 251 -23.03 -21.81 8.76
CA SER A 251 -21.93 -20.97 8.27
C SER A 251 -20.56 -21.41 8.81
N MET A 252 -20.53 -22.33 9.77
CA MET A 252 -19.30 -22.85 10.38
C MET A 252 -18.64 -23.92 9.50
N ALA A 253 -17.31 -23.95 9.50
CA ALA A 253 -16.58 -25.07 8.91
C ALA A 253 -16.89 -26.39 9.64
N LYS A 254 -16.82 -27.52 8.92
CA LYS A 254 -17.25 -28.84 9.41
C LYS A 254 -16.70 -29.21 10.80
N GLU A 255 -15.41 -29.00 11.04
CA GLU A 255 -14.79 -29.31 12.34
C GLU A 255 -15.24 -28.35 13.45
N ARG A 256 -15.37 -27.05 13.15
CA ARG A 256 -15.86 -26.05 14.10
C ARG A 256 -17.33 -26.30 14.46
N ARG A 257 -18.16 -26.73 13.50
CA ARG A 257 -19.55 -27.11 13.72
C ARG A 257 -19.68 -28.30 14.66
N LYS A 258 -18.84 -29.34 14.53
CA LYS A 258 -18.82 -30.47 15.47
C LYS A 258 -18.45 -30.03 16.88
N MET A 259 -17.46 -29.15 17.02
CA MET A 259 -17.09 -28.58 18.31
C MET A 259 -18.25 -27.77 18.92
N PHE A 260 -18.95 -26.99 18.10
CA PHE A 260 -20.14 -26.24 18.52
C PHE A 260 -21.26 -27.18 18.98
N GLU A 261 -21.60 -28.21 18.21
CA GLU A 261 -22.70 -29.13 18.55
C GLU A 261 -22.43 -29.84 19.87
N LYS A 262 -21.18 -30.28 20.10
CA LYS A 262 -20.77 -30.87 21.38
C LYS A 262 -20.89 -29.86 22.54
N TRP A 263 -20.29 -28.68 22.37
CA TRP A 263 -20.34 -27.62 23.38
C TRP A 263 -21.78 -27.22 23.70
N TYR A 264 -22.64 -27.08 22.70
CA TYR A 264 -24.03 -26.68 22.90
C TYR A 264 -24.80 -27.73 23.71
N GLU A 265 -24.66 -29.02 23.41
CA GLU A 265 -25.34 -30.07 24.17
C GLU A 265 -24.89 -30.13 25.63
N GLU A 266 -23.60 -29.86 25.89
CA GLU A 266 -23.02 -29.81 27.23
C GLU A 266 -23.52 -28.59 28.03
N ASN A 267 -23.74 -27.44 27.37
CA ASN A 267 -24.01 -26.16 28.02
C ASN A 267 -25.45 -25.62 27.82
N LYS A 268 -26.33 -26.29 27.07
CA LYS A 268 -27.69 -25.80 26.71
C LYS A 268 -28.57 -25.35 27.88
N ASN A 269 -28.34 -25.90 29.08
CA ASN A 269 -29.11 -25.59 30.28
C ASN A 269 -28.47 -24.47 31.12
N GLU A 270 -27.33 -23.92 30.70
CA GLU A 270 -26.71 -22.79 31.38
C GLU A 270 -27.52 -21.52 31.15
N SER A 271 -27.69 -20.73 32.21
CA SER A 271 -28.40 -19.46 32.12
C SER A 271 -27.65 -18.50 31.21
N PHE A 272 -28.38 -17.79 30.36
CA PHE A 272 -27.79 -16.85 29.40
C PHE A 272 -28.30 -15.43 29.65
N CYS A 273 -27.38 -14.47 29.64
CA CYS A 273 -27.64 -13.03 29.73
C CYS A 273 -26.78 -12.33 28.68
N LEU A 274 -27.40 -11.67 27.69
CA LEU A 274 -26.65 -11.05 26.58
C LEU A 274 -25.69 -9.97 27.10
N ARG A 275 -26.11 -9.15 28.06
CA ARG A 275 -25.29 -8.08 28.66
C ARG A 275 -23.97 -8.60 29.24
N GLU A 276 -23.98 -9.76 29.86
CA GLU A 276 -22.79 -10.37 30.47
C GLU A 276 -21.96 -11.06 29.36
N GLN A 277 -22.61 -11.86 28.51
CA GLN A 277 -21.94 -12.69 27.50
C GLN A 277 -21.28 -11.89 26.38
N ILE A 278 -21.85 -10.74 25.98
CA ILE A 278 -21.25 -9.89 24.94
C ILE A 278 -19.94 -9.25 25.41
N VAL A 279 -19.86 -8.89 26.69
CA VAL A 279 -18.65 -8.34 27.32
C VAL A 279 -17.57 -9.41 27.36
N ASP A 280 -17.89 -10.59 27.89
CA ASP A 280 -16.93 -11.70 28.01
C ASP A 280 -16.36 -12.09 26.64
N TYR A 281 -17.22 -12.20 25.62
CA TYR A 281 -16.82 -12.54 24.26
C TYR A 281 -15.92 -11.47 23.63
N CYS A 282 -16.33 -10.20 23.69
CA CYS A 282 -15.58 -9.09 23.08
C CYS A 282 -14.23 -8.88 23.80
N GLU A 283 -14.19 -8.98 25.13
CA GLU A 283 -12.95 -8.91 25.89
C GLU A 283 -12.02 -10.10 25.59
N GLN A 284 -12.56 -11.31 25.39
CA GLN A 284 -11.78 -12.48 24.97
C GLN A 284 -11.08 -12.23 23.62
N ASP A 285 -11.80 -11.70 22.63
CA ASP A 285 -11.24 -11.37 21.32
C ASP A 285 -10.12 -10.34 21.41
N VAL A 286 -10.31 -9.29 22.22
CA VAL A 286 -9.28 -8.28 22.49
C VAL A 286 -8.06 -8.88 23.20
N ARG A 287 -8.24 -9.81 24.16
CA ARG A 287 -7.13 -10.50 24.84
C ARG A 287 -6.34 -11.37 23.87
N ILE A 288 -7.01 -12.20 23.05
CA ILE A 288 -6.37 -13.03 22.02
C ILE A 288 -5.54 -12.13 21.09
N LEU A 289 -6.13 -11.03 20.61
CA LEU A 289 -5.45 -10.10 19.72
C LEU A 289 -4.24 -9.44 20.40
N ALA A 290 -4.38 -9.00 21.66
CA ALA A 290 -3.28 -8.39 22.41
C ALA A 290 -2.10 -9.36 22.57
N HIS A 291 -2.35 -10.61 22.95
CA HIS A 291 -1.34 -11.65 23.03
C HIS A 291 -0.66 -11.91 21.67
N ALA A 292 -1.45 -11.98 20.59
CA ALA A 292 -0.94 -12.17 19.24
C ALA A 292 0.00 -11.03 18.80
N LEU A 293 -0.39 -9.78 19.03
CA LEU A 293 0.41 -8.60 18.67
C LEU A 293 1.71 -8.52 19.47
N VAL A 294 1.66 -8.81 20.78
CA VAL A 294 2.86 -8.87 21.62
C VAL A 294 3.81 -9.98 21.16
N LYS A 295 3.28 -11.18 20.85
CA LYS A 295 4.09 -12.27 20.32
C LYS A 295 4.71 -11.93 18.97
N LEU A 296 3.94 -11.35 18.06
CA LEU A 296 4.42 -10.89 16.75
C LEU A 296 5.58 -9.89 16.89
N GLN A 297 5.43 -8.89 17.75
CA GLN A 297 6.50 -7.92 18.03
C GLN A 297 7.77 -8.60 18.54
N ARG A 298 7.63 -9.53 19.50
CA ARG A 298 8.76 -10.28 20.07
C ARG A 298 9.46 -11.13 19.01
N LEU A 299 8.72 -11.77 18.12
CA LEU A 299 9.27 -12.53 17.00
C LEU A 299 10.12 -11.63 16.08
N PHE A 300 9.60 -10.46 15.69
CA PHE A 300 10.36 -9.50 14.86
C PHE A 300 11.62 -8.97 15.57
N PHE A 301 11.55 -8.73 16.88
CA PHE A 301 12.73 -8.36 17.67
C PHE A 301 13.77 -9.47 17.80
N ALA A 302 13.34 -10.74 17.81
CA ALA A 302 14.22 -11.89 17.85
C ALA A 302 14.91 -12.15 16.50
N LEU A 303 14.24 -11.84 15.38
CA LEU A 303 14.83 -11.93 14.04
C LEU A 303 15.96 -10.91 13.80
N ALA A 304 16.02 -9.83 14.57
CA ALA A 304 17.01 -8.77 14.37
C ALA A 304 18.43 -9.29 14.66
N THR A 305 19.37 -8.99 13.75
CA THR A 305 20.78 -9.43 13.83
C THR A 305 21.51 -8.91 15.06
N LYS A 306 21.12 -7.73 15.58
CA LYS A 306 21.66 -7.10 16.80
C LYS A 306 20.57 -6.27 17.49
N PRO A 307 20.63 -6.05 18.82
CA PRO A 307 19.64 -5.24 19.55
C PRO A 307 19.43 -3.83 18.98
N ALA A 308 20.49 -3.15 18.52
CA ALA A 308 20.41 -1.81 17.92
C ALA A 308 19.68 -1.78 16.57
N LYS A 309 19.52 -2.94 15.91
CA LYS A 309 18.82 -3.13 14.63
C LYS A 309 17.40 -3.65 14.80
N ARG A 310 16.90 -3.76 16.04
CA ARG A 310 15.51 -4.14 16.29
C ARG A 310 14.57 -3.10 15.72
N ASP A 311 13.48 -3.60 15.18
CA ASP A 311 12.45 -2.77 14.63
C ASP A 311 11.05 -3.19 15.07
N ASP A 312 10.26 -2.21 15.48
CA ASP A 312 8.92 -2.44 16.01
C ASP A 312 7.91 -2.49 14.86
N VAL A 313 7.52 -3.73 14.52
CA VAL A 313 6.58 -4.02 13.43
C VAL A 313 5.23 -3.31 13.62
N LEU A 314 4.77 -3.18 14.87
CA LEU A 314 3.46 -2.59 15.19
C LEU A 314 3.42 -1.09 14.92
N VAL A 315 4.57 -0.43 15.03
CA VAL A 315 4.73 1.03 14.92
C VAL A 315 5.11 1.45 13.51
N ASN A 316 6.04 0.71 12.90
CA ASN A 316 6.74 1.20 11.71
C ASN A 316 6.27 0.58 10.38
N SER A 317 5.39 -0.42 10.42
CA SER A 317 4.89 -1.09 9.21
C SER A 317 3.38 -1.33 9.30
N MET A 318 2.63 -1.08 8.23
CA MET A 318 1.18 -1.36 8.18
C MET A 318 0.85 -2.76 7.64
N THR A 319 1.82 -3.41 7.00
CA THR A 319 1.64 -4.73 6.38
C THR A 319 2.84 -5.61 6.66
N ILE A 320 2.65 -6.93 6.59
CA ILE A 320 3.74 -7.90 6.72
C ILE A 320 4.80 -7.71 5.63
N ALA A 321 4.39 -7.43 4.39
CA ALA A 321 5.31 -7.17 3.29
C ALA A 321 6.20 -5.95 3.56
N SER A 322 5.60 -4.85 4.05
CA SER A 322 6.33 -3.67 4.48
C SER A 322 7.31 -4.01 5.61
N ALA A 323 6.89 -4.79 6.59
CA ALA A 323 7.75 -5.22 7.71
C ALA A 323 8.94 -6.06 7.24
N CYS A 324 8.73 -7.01 6.33
CA CYS A 324 9.78 -7.86 5.78
C CYS A 324 10.82 -7.05 4.97
N ILE A 325 10.38 -6.17 4.07
CA ILE A 325 11.29 -5.30 3.31
C ILE A 325 12.07 -4.39 4.27
N ARG A 326 11.39 -3.80 5.26
CA ARG A 326 12.07 -2.96 6.24
C ARG A 326 13.09 -3.73 7.07
N HIS A 327 12.74 -4.94 7.51
CA HIS A 327 13.64 -5.81 8.23
C HIS A 327 14.89 -6.12 7.40
N PHE A 328 14.72 -6.43 6.12
CA PHE A 328 15.82 -6.63 5.18
C PHE A 328 16.71 -5.40 5.05
N CYS A 329 16.13 -4.22 4.81
CA CYS A 329 16.87 -2.97 4.66
C CYS A 329 17.63 -2.53 5.92
N ILE A 330 17.20 -2.96 7.11
CA ILE A 330 17.92 -2.67 8.38
C ILE A 330 19.01 -3.70 8.65
N ASN A 331 18.68 -4.98 8.47
CA ASN A 331 19.51 -6.07 8.98
C ASN A 331 20.56 -6.54 7.97
N TYR A 332 20.21 -6.58 6.69
CA TYR A 332 20.97 -7.31 5.68
C TYR A 332 21.42 -6.46 4.49
N LEU A 333 20.71 -5.38 4.14
CA LEU A 333 21.07 -4.51 3.02
C LEU A 333 22.39 -3.78 3.29
N LYS A 334 23.39 -4.03 2.44
CA LYS A 334 24.66 -3.29 2.40
C LYS A 334 24.52 -2.03 1.55
N GLU A 335 25.41 -1.07 1.78
CA GLU A 335 25.49 0.13 0.96
C GLU A 335 25.69 -0.22 -0.52
N SER A 336 24.97 0.50 -1.39
CA SER A 336 25.02 0.34 -2.85
C SER A 336 24.77 -1.08 -3.37
N GLN A 337 24.12 -1.95 -2.58
CA GLN A 337 23.86 -3.33 -2.97
C GLN A 337 22.66 -3.47 -3.92
N MET A 338 21.66 -2.61 -3.78
CA MET A 338 20.41 -2.68 -4.54
C MET A 338 20.21 -1.37 -5.30
N GLY A 339 20.48 -1.38 -6.61
CA GLY A 339 20.25 -0.23 -7.48
C GLY A 339 18.77 0.07 -7.64
N ILE A 340 18.41 1.35 -7.68
CA ILE A 340 17.06 1.82 -8.04
C ILE A 340 17.06 2.07 -9.54
N ILE A 341 16.19 1.36 -10.25
CA ILE A 341 15.95 1.58 -11.68
C ILE A 341 14.98 2.76 -11.81
N PRO A 342 15.35 3.88 -12.46
CA PRO A 342 14.41 4.96 -12.75
C PRO A 342 13.28 4.46 -13.67
N ASP A 343 12.13 5.13 -13.68
CA ASP A 343 10.97 4.74 -14.51
C ASP A 343 11.29 4.67 -16.02
N ASN A 344 12.33 5.37 -16.47
CA ASN A 344 12.82 5.35 -17.86
C ASN A 344 14.10 4.49 -18.04
N GLY A 345 14.39 3.60 -17.09
CA GLY A 345 15.63 2.82 -17.05
C GLY A 345 16.86 3.65 -16.66
N TYR A 346 18.04 3.00 -16.67
CA TYR A 346 19.33 3.65 -16.39
C TYR A 346 19.82 4.57 -17.51
N HIS A 347 19.12 4.60 -18.64
CA HIS A 347 19.50 5.38 -19.81
C HIS A 347 18.51 6.52 -20.06
N LYS A 348 18.46 7.48 -19.14
CA LYS A 348 17.65 8.71 -19.27
C LYS A 348 17.99 9.57 -20.50
N ASP A 349 19.13 9.32 -21.14
CA ASP A 349 19.67 10.13 -22.24
C ASP A 349 19.72 9.41 -23.60
N THR A 350 19.10 8.22 -23.75
CA THR A 350 19.24 7.42 -24.98
C THR A 350 17.89 7.12 -25.62
N ASN A 351 17.51 7.94 -26.60
CA ASN A 351 16.29 7.82 -27.39
C ASN A 351 16.53 7.23 -28.79
N GLN A 352 17.56 6.41 -28.99
CA GLN A 352 17.73 5.78 -30.31
C GLN A 352 16.76 4.60 -30.44
N SER A 353 15.84 4.68 -31.41
CA SER A 353 14.79 3.68 -31.60
C SER A 353 15.39 2.35 -32.08
N ALA A 354 14.76 1.22 -31.72
CA ALA A 354 15.19 -0.11 -32.19
C ALA A 354 15.15 -0.19 -33.72
N ILE A 355 14.15 0.42 -34.34
CA ILE A 355 14.01 0.52 -35.81
C ILE A 355 15.19 1.31 -36.41
N ALA A 356 15.59 2.44 -35.81
CA ALA A 356 16.73 3.22 -36.27
C ALA A 356 18.03 2.40 -36.25
N LEU A 357 18.30 1.68 -35.17
CA LEU A 357 19.50 0.83 -35.07
C LEU A 357 19.49 -0.30 -36.12
N LYS A 358 18.35 -0.97 -36.31
CA LYS A 358 18.20 -2.00 -37.35
C LYS A 358 18.42 -1.41 -38.76
N TYR A 359 17.88 -0.23 -39.02
CA TYR A 359 18.06 0.48 -40.29
C TYR A 359 19.53 0.86 -40.55
N LEU A 360 20.25 1.38 -39.56
CA LEU A 360 21.65 1.78 -39.72
C LEU A 360 22.56 0.56 -39.98
N ARG A 361 22.30 -0.57 -39.31
CA ARG A 361 22.99 -1.84 -39.58
C ARG A 361 22.68 -2.35 -40.99
N TRP A 362 21.43 -2.29 -41.40
CA TRP A 362 21.01 -2.66 -42.76
C TRP A 362 21.67 -1.78 -43.82
N LEU A 363 21.74 -0.47 -43.58
CA LEU A 363 22.40 0.48 -44.48
C LEU A 363 23.90 0.15 -44.62
N SER A 364 24.56 -0.20 -43.52
CA SER A 364 25.96 -0.63 -43.52
C SER A 364 26.16 -1.92 -44.34
N GLU A 365 25.31 -2.93 -44.14
CA GLU A 365 25.34 -4.18 -44.91
C GLU A 365 25.10 -3.94 -46.41
N LYS A 366 24.06 -3.18 -46.76
CA LYS A 366 23.64 -2.95 -48.14
C LYS A 366 24.65 -2.13 -48.94
N THR A 367 25.28 -1.14 -48.32
CA THR A 367 26.22 -0.22 -49.00
C THR A 367 27.68 -0.63 -48.87
N GLY A 368 28.00 -1.54 -47.93
CA GLY A 368 29.37 -1.86 -47.54
C GLY A 368 30.10 -0.72 -46.82
N LEU A 369 29.41 0.37 -46.47
CA LEU A 369 29.98 1.51 -45.77
C LEU A 369 29.96 1.29 -44.25
N LEU A 370 31.00 1.73 -43.55
CA LEU A 370 31.02 1.69 -42.10
C LEU A 370 30.17 2.83 -41.54
N VAL A 371 29.00 2.48 -41.00
CA VAL A 371 28.11 3.43 -40.32
C VAL A 371 28.46 3.41 -38.83
N GLN A 372 29.04 4.49 -38.32
CA GLN A 372 29.25 4.67 -36.89
C GLN A 372 27.91 5.00 -36.21
N HIS A 373 27.48 4.18 -35.27
CA HIS A 373 26.28 4.37 -34.46
C HIS A 373 26.56 4.03 -33.00
N ARG A 374 25.55 4.07 -32.13
CA ARG A 374 25.71 3.86 -30.68
C ARG A 374 26.45 2.58 -30.27
N GLU A 375 26.26 1.49 -31.01
CA GLU A 375 26.84 0.18 -30.68
C GLU A 375 28.15 -0.10 -31.43
N SER A 376 28.63 0.85 -32.24
CA SER A 376 29.97 0.79 -32.79
C SER A 376 31.01 0.86 -31.65
N PRO A 377 32.20 0.25 -31.79
CA PRO A 377 33.25 0.28 -30.77
C PRO A 377 33.63 1.70 -30.31
N GLU A 378 33.53 2.68 -31.20
CA GLU A 378 33.81 4.10 -30.97
C GLU A 378 32.64 4.85 -30.32
N GLY A 379 31.48 4.20 -30.18
CA GLY A 379 30.22 4.78 -29.73
C GLY A 379 29.59 5.74 -30.73
N GLU A 380 28.50 6.40 -30.29
CA GLU A 380 27.78 7.40 -31.09
C GLU A 380 28.64 8.64 -31.39
N LYS A 381 28.64 9.09 -32.66
CA LYS A 381 29.42 10.26 -33.08
C LYS A 381 28.88 11.52 -32.43
N ARG A 382 29.79 12.32 -31.85
CA ARG A 382 29.48 13.64 -31.30
C ARG A 382 30.20 14.73 -32.08
N VAL A 383 29.46 15.75 -32.48
CA VAL A 383 29.96 16.87 -33.30
C VAL A 383 29.68 18.17 -32.56
N ARG A 384 30.72 18.99 -32.40
CA ARG A 384 30.57 20.34 -31.86
C ARG A 384 30.27 21.29 -33.00
N VAL A 385 29.14 21.99 -32.94
CA VAL A 385 28.71 22.92 -33.99
C VAL A 385 28.96 24.37 -33.61
N SER A 386 28.67 25.29 -34.52
CA SER A 386 29.03 26.71 -34.48
C SER A 386 28.52 27.45 -33.24
N ASP A 387 27.35 27.09 -32.71
CA ASP A 387 26.76 27.64 -31.48
C ASP A 387 27.38 27.06 -30.18
N ARG A 388 28.43 26.25 -30.29
CA ARG A 388 29.11 25.50 -29.22
C ARG A 388 28.28 24.37 -28.60
N SER A 389 27.10 24.06 -29.14
CA SER A 389 26.35 22.88 -28.75
C SER A 389 27.04 21.60 -29.25
N LEU A 390 26.75 20.49 -28.56
CA LEU A 390 27.26 19.16 -28.90
C LEU A 390 26.10 18.33 -29.45
N LEU A 391 26.09 18.10 -30.75
CA LEU A 391 25.11 17.25 -31.41
C LEU A 391 25.58 15.80 -31.39
N ARG A 392 24.67 14.88 -31.06
CA ARG A 392 24.85 13.42 -31.20
C ARG A 392 24.14 12.97 -32.47
N LEU A 393 24.77 12.14 -33.29
CA LEU A 393 24.23 11.70 -34.58
C LEU A 393 23.76 10.25 -34.48
N ASP A 394 22.58 9.93 -35.02
CA ASP A 394 22.07 8.54 -35.02
C ASP A 394 23.02 7.60 -35.77
N GLY A 395 23.45 8.03 -36.97
CA GLY A 395 24.48 7.36 -37.78
C GLY A 395 25.45 8.35 -38.41
N TYR A 396 26.73 8.00 -38.48
CA TYR A 396 27.78 8.81 -39.10
C TYR A 396 28.62 7.99 -40.06
N ILE A 397 28.83 8.51 -41.27
CA ILE A 397 29.65 7.89 -42.30
C ILE A 397 30.77 8.86 -42.64
N LYS A 398 32.01 8.43 -42.41
CA LYS A 398 33.19 9.22 -42.73
C LYS A 398 33.52 9.12 -44.21
N SER A 399 33.74 10.25 -44.87
CA SER A 399 34.13 10.30 -46.27
C SER A 399 35.57 9.80 -46.47
N THR A 400 35.77 8.88 -47.41
CA THR A 400 37.10 8.31 -47.75
C THR A 400 37.76 8.96 -48.97
N HIS A 401 37.01 9.72 -49.77
CA HIS A 401 37.45 10.23 -51.08
C HIS A 401 37.37 11.76 -51.20
N GLY A 402 37.54 12.49 -50.09
CA GLY A 402 37.61 13.96 -50.10
C GLY A 402 36.29 14.71 -50.25
N GLY A 403 35.15 14.02 -50.06
CA GLY A 403 33.81 14.61 -49.98
C GLY A 403 33.39 14.96 -48.55
N TRP A 404 32.15 15.43 -48.39
CA TRP A 404 31.55 15.74 -47.10
C TRP A 404 31.25 14.45 -46.32
N ASP A 405 31.48 14.48 -45.00
CA ASP A 405 31.00 13.41 -44.13
C ASP A 405 29.47 13.38 -44.14
N GLN A 406 28.86 12.24 -43.85
CA GLN A 406 27.40 12.10 -43.85
C GLN A 406 26.87 11.79 -42.45
N ALA A 407 25.77 12.45 -42.08
CA ALA A 407 24.97 12.15 -40.89
C ALA A 407 23.64 11.55 -41.33
N ILE A 408 23.36 10.31 -40.92
CA ILE A 408 22.04 9.70 -41.05
C ILE A 408 21.22 10.10 -39.83
N GLU A 409 20.08 10.75 -40.03
CA GLU A 409 19.16 11.17 -38.96
C GLU A 409 17.85 10.40 -39.12
N PHE A 410 17.55 9.53 -38.16
CA PHE A 410 16.35 8.70 -38.22
C PHE A 410 15.18 9.40 -37.51
N LEU A 411 14.13 9.70 -38.26
CA LEU A 411 13.03 10.55 -37.83
C LEU A 411 11.78 9.71 -37.59
N GLY A 412 11.54 9.34 -36.33
CA GLY A 412 10.29 8.71 -35.91
C GLY A 412 9.08 9.62 -36.20
N CYS A 413 8.11 9.14 -36.98
CA CYS A 413 7.03 9.98 -37.51
C CYS A 413 6.16 10.58 -36.40
N ALA A 414 5.87 9.78 -35.36
CA ALA A 414 5.09 10.17 -34.18
C ALA A 414 5.76 11.25 -33.31
N TRP A 415 7.09 11.25 -33.30
CA TRP A 415 7.92 12.12 -32.45
C TRP A 415 8.34 13.41 -33.15
N HIS A 416 8.68 13.32 -34.43
CA HIS A 416 9.20 14.43 -35.24
C HIS A 416 8.13 15.13 -36.07
N GLY A 417 6.89 14.65 -36.07
CA GLY A 417 5.76 15.34 -36.70
C GLY A 417 5.71 15.20 -38.21
N HIS A 418 5.88 13.98 -38.74
CA HIS A 418 5.81 13.75 -40.18
C HIS A 418 4.40 14.00 -40.73
N GLU A 419 4.32 14.43 -42.00
CA GLU A 419 3.05 14.72 -42.68
C GLU A 419 2.16 13.49 -42.89
N CYS A 420 2.71 12.27 -42.76
CA CYS A 420 1.91 11.05 -42.77
C CYS A 420 1.01 10.87 -41.54
N LEU A 421 1.32 11.54 -40.42
CA LEU A 421 0.58 11.43 -39.16
C LEU A 421 -0.02 12.76 -38.67
N TYR A 422 0.61 13.90 -39.00
CA TYR A 422 0.24 15.18 -38.42
C TYR A 422 0.12 16.31 -39.44
N ARG A 423 -0.78 17.24 -39.15
CA ARG A 423 -0.81 18.59 -39.73
C ARG A 423 0.14 19.51 -38.95
N PRO A 424 0.65 20.60 -39.56
CA PRO A 424 1.67 21.46 -38.95
C PRO A 424 1.37 21.98 -37.53
N HIS A 425 0.09 22.20 -37.19
CA HIS A 425 -0.33 22.76 -35.90
C HIS A 425 -0.71 21.71 -34.85
N GLU A 426 -0.66 20.42 -35.18
CA GLU A 426 -1.00 19.34 -34.25
C GLU A 426 0.18 19.02 -33.31
N ILE A 427 -0.15 18.59 -32.09
CA ILE A 427 0.83 18.27 -31.03
C ILE A 427 1.31 16.83 -31.19
N CYS A 428 2.63 16.65 -31.31
CA CYS A 428 3.31 15.36 -31.40
C CYS A 428 3.52 14.74 -30.01
N LEU A 429 4.02 13.49 -29.94
CA LEU A 429 4.27 12.78 -28.67
C LEU A 429 5.25 13.49 -27.72
N ASN A 430 6.12 14.35 -28.25
CA ASN A 430 7.03 15.16 -27.45
C ASN A 430 6.40 16.44 -26.85
N GLY A 431 5.10 16.66 -27.04
CA GLY A 431 4.39 17.85 -26.56
C GLY A 431 4.69 19.13 -27.34
N LYS A 432 5.32 19.04 -28.53
CA LYS A 432 5.57 20.15 -29.45
C LYS A 432 4.72 20.02 -30.72
N THR A 433 4.52 21.13 -31.43
CA THR A 433 3.81 21.09 -32.71
C THR A 433 4.67 20.48 -33.82
N ALA A 434 4.04 19.85 -34.82
CA ALA A 434 4.77 19.31 -35.98
C ALA A 434 5.60 20.39 -36.70
N LEU A 435 5.07 21.61 -36.83
CA LEU A 435 5.80 22.75 -37.41
C LEU A 435 7.06 23.10 -36.59
N TYR A 436 6.96 23.13 -35.27
CA TYR A 436 8.11 23.39 -34.40
C TYR A 436 9.20 22.32 -34.57
N ASN A 437 8.81 21.05 -34.66
CA ASN A 437 9.76 19.95 -34.86
C ASN A 437 10.45 20.04 -36.21
N LYS A 438 9.72 20.43 -37.27
CA LYS A 438 10.28 20.70 -38.60
C LYS A 438 11.30 21.84 -38.57
N ASP A 439 10.95 22.97 -37.96
CA ASP A 439 11.86 24.12 -37.83
C ASP A 439 13.16 23.74 -37.08
N LYS A 440 13.04 22.89 -36.06
CA LYS A 440 14.20 22.37 -35.31
C LYS A 440 15.05 21.39 -36.11
N LEU A 441 14.44 20.54 -36.92
CA LEU A 441 15.17 19.67 -37.85
C LEU A 441 15.94 20.50 -38.89
N ASP A 442 15.31 21.53 -39.47
CA ASP A 442 15.95 22.43 -40.43
C ASP A 442 17.12 23.19 -39.80
N GLU A 443 16.96 23.66 -38.55
CA GLU A 443 18.05 24.26 -37.77
C GLU A 443 19.22 23.28 -37.57
N ARG A 444 18.92 22.03 -37.20
CA ARG A 444 19.93 20.98 -37.02
C ARG A 444 20.68 20.67 -38.30
N ILE A 445 19.98 20.55 -39.43
CA ILE A 445 20.59 20.31 -40.75
C ILE A 445 21.52 21.47 -41.13
N ARG A 446 21.11 22.71 -40.89
CA ARG A 446 21.96 23.89 -41.12
C ARG A 446 23.25 23.85 -40.30
N LEU A 447 23.15 23.56 -39.00
CA LEU A 447 24.31 23.48 -38.10
C LEU A 447 25.30 22.38 -38.51
N LEU A 448 24.81 21.21 -38.94
CA LEU A 448 25.67 20.13 -39.44
C LEU A 448 26.34 20.50 -40.77
N LYS A 449 25.63 21.21 -41.64
CA LYS A 449 26.17 21.70 -42.91
C LYS A 449 27.32 22.69 -42.70
N GLU A 450 27.22 23.57 -41.71
CA GLU A 450 28.28 24.55 -41.38
C GLU A 450 29.60 23.90 -40.95
N VAL A 451 29.55 22.69 -40.39
CA VAL A 451 30.73 21.92 -39.99
C VAL A 451 31.15 20.88 -41.03
N GLY A 452 30.65 20.98 -42.27
CA GLY A 452 31.04 20.12 -43.39
C GLY A 452 30.42 18.73 -43.38
N ILE A 453 29.26 18.56 -42.72
CA ILE A 453 28.53 17.30 -42.66
C ILE A 453 27.21 17.40 -43.44
N TRP A 454 27.03 16.50 -44.40
CA TRP A 454 25.79 16.37 -45.16
C TRP A 454 24.78 15.51 -44.40
N THR A 455 23.59 16.05 -44.13
CA THR A 455 22.56 15.32 -43.38
C THR A 455 21.61 14.59 -44.32
N ILE A 456 21.33 13.32 -44.03
CA ILE A 456 20.39 12.45 -44.74
C ILE A 456 19.25 12.13 -43.75
N PRO A 457 18.13 12.87 -43.81
CA PRO A 457 16.95 12.55 -43.02
C PRO A 457 16.31 11.28 -43.57
N VAL A 458 15.94 10.36 -42.69
CA VAL A 458 15.26 9.11 -43.04
C VAL A 458 14.01 9.00 -42.18
N TRP A 459 12.83 8.96 -42.79
CA TRP A 459 11.58 8.88 -42.05
C TRP A 459 11.18 7.44 -41.74
N GLU A 460 10.66 7.22 -40.54
CA GLU A 460 10.20 5.90 -40.09
C GLU A 460 9.19 5.28 -41.07
N CYS A 461 8.23 6.05 -41.59
CA CYS A 461 7.24 5.52 -42.54
C CYS A 461 7.84 5.10 -43.89
N GLU A 462 8.93 5.73 -44.34
CA GLU A 462 9.65 5.34 -45.55
C GLU A 462 10.34 3.99 -45.34
N VAL A 463 10.97 3.82 -44.17
CA VAL A 463 11.62 2.56 -43.79
C VAL A 463 10.61 1.43 -43.62
N MET A 464 9.42 1.72 -43.06
CA MET A 464 8.35 0.74 -42.96
C MET A 464 7.85 0.30 -44.34
N LYS A 465 7.74 1.24 -45.29
CA LYS A 465 7.38 0.93 -46.67
C LYS A 465 8.49 0.11 -47.37
N ASP A 466 9.75 0.47 -47.18
CA ASP A 466 10.88 -0.30 -47.71
C ASP A 466 10.92 -1.74 -47.17
N LEU A 467 10.52 -1.95 -45.91
CA LEU A 467 10.40 -3.29 -45.32
C LEU A 467 9.32 -4.15 -45.98
N GLU A 468 8.21 -3.53 -46.40
CA GLU A 468 7.13 -4.20 -47.13
C GLU A 468 7.56 -4.53 -48.57
N GLU A 469 8.30 -3.64 -49.22
CA GLU A 469 8.68 -3.76 -50.63
C GLU A 469 9.99 -4.55 -50.86
N CYS A 470 10.85 -4.68 -49.84
CA CYS A 470 12.15 -5.34 -49.92
C CYS A 470 12.24 -6.57 -48.99
N PRO A 471 11.99 -7.80 -49.51
CA PRO A 471 12.08 -9.04 -48.72
C PRO A 471 13.45 -9.28 -48.10
N GLU A 472 14.53 -8.77 -48.73
CA GLU A 472 15.89 -8.87 -48.21
C GLU A 472 16.06 -8.07 -46.91
N MET A 473 15.57 -6.83 -46.90
CA MET A 473 15.59 -5.94 -45.75
C MET A 473 14.75 -6.51 -44.60
N SER A 474 13.54 -7.00 -44.90
CA SER A 474 12.67 -7.65 -43.91
C SER A 474 13.37 -8.84 -43.24
N ARG A 475 13.97 -9.76 -44.02
CA ARG A 475 14.74 -10.89 -43.47
C ARG A 475 15.93 -10.46 -42.61
N PHE A 476 16.57 -9.34 -42.93
CA PHE A 476 17.67 -8.80 -42.12
C PHE A 476 17.15 -8.25 -40.79
N PHE A 477 16.05 -7.50 -40.80
CA PHE A 477 15.43 -6.94 -39.60
C PHE A 477 14.94 -8.03 -38.63
N ASP A 478 14.41 -9.14 -39.15
CA ASP A 478 13.93 -10.27 -38.35
C ASP A 478 15.07 -11.04 -37.65
N LYS A 479 16.27 -11.06 -38.25
CA LYS A 479 17.46 -11.69 -37.65
C LYS A 479 18.07 -10.87 -36.52
N LEU A 480 17.75 -9.57 -36.45
CA LEU A 480 18.29 -8.69 -35.42
C LEU A 480 17.39 -8.74 -34.16
N PRO A 481 17.94 -9.06 -32.98
CA PRO A 481 17.17 -9.09 -31.74
C PRO A 481 16.57 -7.71 -31.47
N ASP A 482 15.36 -7.68 -30.92
CA ASP A 482 14.76 -6.44 -30.44
C ASP A 482 15.36 -6.11 -29.07
N ILE A 483 16.45 -5.34 -29.08
CA ILE A 483 17.22 -4.98 -27.89
C ILE A 483 16.61 -3.72 -27.24
N GLY A 484 15.29 -3.72 -27.06
CA GLY A 484 14.60 -2.70 -26.29
C GLY A 484 15.15 -2.61 -24.86
N PRO A 485 14.84 -1.52 -24.13
CA PRO A 485 15.22 -1.43 -22.72
C PRO A 485 14.71 -2.67 -21.98
N LEU A 486 15.56 -3.28 -21.16
CA LEU A 486 15.17 -4.41 -20.31
C LEU A 486 13.95 -4.02 -19.47
N TYR A 487 12.80 -4.65 -19.73
CA TYR A 487 11.63 -4.50 -18.88
C TYR A 487 11.78 -5.46 -17.69
N PRO A 488 11.85 -4.96 -16.44
CA PRO A 488 12.01 -5.82 -15.27
C PRO A 488 10.90 -6.86 -15.09
N ARG A 489 9.74 -6.70 -15.76
CA ARG A 489 8.65 -7.68 -15.78
C ARG A 489 8.96 -8.91 -16.63
N ASP A 490 9.79 -8.79 -17.65
CA ASP A 490 10.13 -9.91 -18.54
C ASP A 490 11.09 -10.90 -17.89
N ALA A 491 11.81 -10.47 -16.84
CA ALA A 491 12.68 -11.33 -16.04
C ALA A 491 11.91 -12.40 -15.23
N PHE A 492 10.58 -12.28 -15.10
CA PHE A 492 9.74 -13.28 -14.41
C PHE A 492 9.19 -14.37 -15.35
N HIS A 493 9.50 -14.33 -16.65
CA HIS A 493 9.05 -15.31 -17.64
C HIS A 493 10.08 -16.39 -17.99
N VAL A 494 11.16 -16.51 -17.20
CA VAL A 494 12.12 -17.62 -17.33
C VAL A 494 12.18 -18.39 -16.00
N LEU A 495 11.18 -19.25 -15.79
CA LEU A 495 11.27 -20.45 -14.95
C LEU A 495 10.52 -21.59 -15.63
#